data_AF-A0AA96JJK6-F1
#
_entry.id   AF-A0AA96JJK6-F1
#
_cell.length_a   1.000
_cell.length_b   1.000
_cell.length_c   1.000
_cell.angle_alpha   90.00
_cell.angle_beta   90.00
_cell.angle_gamma   90.00
#
_symmetry.space_group_name_H-M   'P 1'
#
loop_
_entity.id
_entity.type
_entity.pdbx_description
1 polymer ?
#
loop_
_entity_poly.entity_id
_entity_poly.type
_entity_poly.pdbx_seq_one_letter_code
_entity_poly.pdbx_strand_id
1 'polypeptide(L)'
;MHPEDAASFEKTLALGKEIAESLPSNDVLGRWMAHHIGDLIVRAQAADESQVQSVRRETASTILDLWSHRASLNTQDPPMTSFGPVFRALERLSEKQAPWHFYGTFRSGHQPDASDMGMAPLLQHALELEDIVRGVVRDVVVLAAEEAASKEAKWLELSEHLDEDDQHRALQEVFRLMHEGDHETDLQAPHSGQIGDLAAKSAEVGASLRKAEARIARIRLALEEHPSPDS
;
A
#
# COMPACT_ATOMS: atom_id res chain seq x y z
N MET A 1 -16.69 18.82 25.48
CA MET A 1 -15.91 18.32 24.33
C MET A 1 -14.57 17.92 24.88
N HIS A 2 -14.15 16.67 24.68
CA HIS A 2 -12.82 16.27 25.13
C HIS A 2 -11.76 16.99 24.27
N PRO A 3 -10.59 17.31 24.82
CA PRO A 3 -9.52 17.95 24.05
C PRO A 3 -9.10 17.14 22.80
N GLU A 4 -9.29 15.82 22.85
CA GLU A 4 -9.04 14.90 21.73
C GLU A 4 -10.03 15.12 20.55
N ASP A 5 -11.32 15.33 20.84
CA ASP A 5 -12.34 15.63 19.82
C ASP A 5 -12.04 16.96 19.09
N ALA A 6 -11.49 17.93 19.82
CA ALA A 6 -11.14 19.24 19.29
C ALA A 6 -9.95 19.15 18.33
N ALA A 7 -8.91 18.39 18.70
CA ALA A 7 -7.73 18.18 17.86
C ALA A 7 -8.08 17.40 16.58
N SER A 8 -8.89 16.35 16.70
CA SER A 8 -9.41 15.58 15.55
C SER A 8 -10.24 16.46 14.61
N PHE A 9 -11.06 17.37 15.17
CA PHE A 9 -11.82 18.32 14.36
C PHE A 9 -10.93 19.30 13.58
N GLU A 10 -9.90 19.87 14.22
CA GLU A 10 -8.97 20.78 13.52
C GLU A 10 -8.20 20.08 12.39
N LYS A 11 -7.74 18.84 12.61
CA LYS A 11 -7.14 18.03 11.54
C LYS A 11 -8.13 17.75 10.40
N THR A 12 -9.40 17.50 10.72
CA THR A 12 -10.46 17.33 9.70
C THR A 12 -10.67 18.61 8.89
N LEU A 13 -10.63 19.79 9.53
CA LEU A 13 -10.69 21.06 8.79
C LEU A 13 -9.48 21.26 7.89
N ALA A 14 -8.28 20.89 8.34
CA ALA A 14 -7.07 20.95 7.52
C ALA A 14 -7.19 20.07 6.27
N LEU A 15 -7.71 18.85 6.41
CA LEU A 15 -8.02 17.97 5.29
C LEU A 15 -9.02 18.62 4.33
N GLY A 16 -10.10 19.20 4.83
CA GLY A 16 -11.10 19.88 4.01
C GLY A 16 -10.53 21.06 3.21
N LYS A 17 -9.64 21.86 3.81
CA LYS A 17 -8.94 22.95 3.11
C LYS A 17 -8.09 22.41 1.96
N GLU A 18 -7.33 21.35 2.24
CA GLU A 18 -6.48 20.74 1.22
C GLU A 18 -7.29 20.18 0.05
N ILE A 19 -8.40 19.50 0.33
CA ILE A 19 -9.32 19.04 -0.72
C ILE A 19 -9.82 20.23 -1.54
N ALA A 20 -10.28 21.30 -0.90
CA ALA A 20 -10.79 22.48 -1.59
C ALA A 20 -9.73 23.17 -2.48
N GLU A 21 -8.48 23.23 -2.02
CA GLU A 21 -7.35 23.78 -2.77
C GLU A 21 -6.93 22.89 -3.96
N SER A 22 -7.08 21.58 -3.84
CA SER A 22 -6.75 20.61 -4.90
C SER A 22 -7.75 20.59 -6.06
N LEU A 23 -8.95 21.13 -5.87
CA LEU A 23 -10.01 21.11 -6.88
C LEU A 23 -9.71 22.07 -8.04
N PRO A 24 -10.00 21.66 -9.29
CA PRO A 24 -9.73 22.47 -10.47
C PRO A 24 -10.55 23.76 -10.48
N SER A 25 -9.86 24.89 -10.65
CA SER A 25 -10.49 26.20 -10.77
C SER A 25 -11.09 26.48 -12.15
N ASN A 26 -10.77 25.67 -13.17
CA ASN A 26 -11.31 25.78 -14.51
C ASN A 26 -12.61 24.98 -14.70
N ASP A 27 -13.02 24.17 -13.72
CA ASP A 27 -14.28 23.44 -13.71
C ASP A 27 -15.33 24.15 -12.85
N VAL A 28 -16.57 24.22 -13.34
CA VAL A 28 -17.70 24.84 -12.63
C VAL A 28 -18.03 24.06 -11.36
N LEU A 29 -17.99 22.72 -11.44
CA LEU A 29 -18.27 21.87 -10.28
C LEU A 29 -17.17 21.97 -9.23
N GLY A 30 -15.90 21.85 -9.64
CA GLY A 30 -14.74 22.03 -8.75
C GLY A 30 -14.77 23.36 -7.99
N ARG A 31 -15.05 24.48 -8.68
CA ARG A 31 -15.21 25.79 -8.03
C ARG A 31 -16.35 25.84 -7.02
N TRP A 32 -17.50 25.25 -7.35
CA TRP A 32 -18.65 25.25 -6.45
C TRP A 32 -18.38 24.42 -5.20
N MET A 33 -17.76 23.25 -5.36
CA MET A 33 -17.36 22.38 -4.25
C MET A 33 -16.32 23.07 -3.36
N ALA A 34 -15.27 23.66 -3.93
CA ALA A 34 -14.26 24.39 -3.17
C ALA A 34 -14.88 25.55 -2.36
N HIS A 35 -15.79 26.31 -2.96
CA HIS A 35 -16.49 27.39 -2.27
C HIS A 35 -17.42 26.87 -1.16
N HIS A 36 -18.13 25.77 -1.41
CA HIS A 36 -19.02 25.15 -0.42
C HIS A 36 -18.25 24.65 0.80
N ILE A 37 -17.12 23.96 0.60
CA ILE A 37 -16.24 23.51 1.68
C ILE A 37 -15.69 24.73 2.44
N GLY A 38 -15.23 25.77 1.73
CA GLY A 38 -14.77 27.01 2.35
C GLY A 38 -15.82 27.67 3.25
N ASP A 39 -17.07 27.76 2.78
CA ASP A 39 -18.19 28.31 3.56
C ASP A 39 -18.47 27.49 4.82
N LEU A 40 -18.50 26.16 4.70
CA LEU A 40 -18.68 25.26 5.85
C LEU A 40 -17.58 25.41 6.90
N ILE A 41 -16.33 25.59 6.47
CA ILE A 41 -15.18 25.81 7.37
C ILE A 41 -15.31 27.16 8.08
N VAL A 42 -15.61 28.24 7.35
CA VAL A 42 -15.79 29.58 7.93
C VAL A 42 -16.94 29.59 8.93
N ARG A 43 -18.07 28.97 8.58
CA ARG A 43 -19.22 28.84 9.48
C ARG A 43 -18.88 28.06 10.75
N ALA A 44 -18.11 26.96 10.64
CA ALA A 44 -17.72 26.17 11.80
C ALA A 44 -16.73 26.89 12.73
N GLN A 45 -15.90 27.77 12.18
CA GLN A 45 -14.96 28.59 12.95
C GLN A 45 -15.64 29.79 13.63
N ALA A 46 -16.69 30.34 13.02
CA ALA A 46 -17.43 31.50 13.51
C ALA A 46 -18.70 31.15 14.32
N ALA A 47 -19.00 29.86 14.52
CA ALA A 47 -20.23 29.43 15.19
C ALA A 47 -20.22 29.77 16.69
N ASP A 48 -21.33 30.33 17.17
CA ASP A 48 -21.57 30.60 18.59
C ASP A 48 -21.74 29.31 19.41
N GLU A 49 -21.54 29.38 20.73
CA GLU A 49 -21.62 28.23 21.65
C GLU A 49 -22.93 27.43 21.54
N SER A 50 -24.04 28.06 21.15
CA SER A 50 -25.35 27.41 21.00
C SER A 50 -25.48 26.55 19.74
N GLN A 51 -24.70 26.85 18.69
CA GLN A 51 -24.76 26.16 17.39
C GLN A 51 -23.48 25.40 17.05
N VAL A 52 -22.38 25.66 17.77
CA VAL A 52 -21.04 25.16 17.48
C VAL A 52 -21.00 23.64 17.28
N GLN A 53 -21.68 22.86 18.12
CA GLN A 53 -21.69 21.40 17.96
C GLN A 53 -22.38 20.94 16.69
N SER A 54 -23.51 21.56 16.32
CA SER A 54 -24.26 21.18 15.13
C SER A 54 -23.47 21.51 13.87
N VAL A 55 -22.95 22.74 13.77
CA VAL A 55 -22.20 23.21 12.61
C VAL A 55 -20.91 22.42 12.45
N ARG A 56 -20.17 22.16 13.54
CA ARG A 56 -18.94 21.34 13.47
C ARG A 56 -19.22 19.92 13.01
N ARG A 57 -20.30 19.30 13.49
CA ARG A 57 -20.68 17.95 13.05
C ARG A 57 -21.03 17.92 11.56
N GLU A 58 -21.81 18.88 11.08
CA GLU A 58 -22.16 19.02 9.66
C GLU A 58 -20.92 19.20 8.78
N THR A 59 -20.02 20.11 9.16
CA THR A 59 -18.77 20.37 8.44
C THR A 59 -17.86 19.15 8.43
N ALA A 60 -17.67 18.49 9.57
CA ALA A 60 -16.85 17.28 9.67
C ALA A 60 -17.43 16.15 8.81
N SER A 61 -18.73 15.86 8.94
CA SER A 61 -19.40 14.81 8.14
C SER A 61 -19.21 15.05 6.65
N THR A 62 -19.44 16.28 6.19
CA THR A 62 -19.32 16.63 4.76
C THR A 62 -17.90 16.41 4.23
N ILE A 63 -16.87 16.78 5.01
CA ILE A 63 -15.47 16.57 4.63
C ILE A 63 -15.14 15.08 4.59
N LEU A 64 -15.62 14.30 5.57
CA LEU A 64 -15.38 12.86 5.63
C LEU A 64 -16.08 12.10 4.50
N ASP A 65 -17.32 12.48 4.17
CA ASP A 65 -18.05 11.94 3.04
C ASP A 65 -17.29 12.22 1.73
N LEU A 66 -16.80 13.44 1.56
CA LEU A 66 -15.98 13.79 0.40
C LEU A 66 -14.68 12.98 0.34
N TRP A 67 -14.02 12.81 1.48
CA TRP A 67 -12.82 11.99 1.60
C TRP A 67 -13.06 10.53 1.23
N SER A 68 -14.19 9.93 1.63
CA SER A 68 -14.53 8.55 1.21
C SER A 68 -14.68 8.39 -0.31
N HIS A 69 -14.95 9.49 -1.02
CA HIS A 69 -15.05 9.53 -2.48
C HIS A 69 -13.82 10.14 -3.16
N ARG A 70 -12.69 10.28 -2.45
CA ARG A 70 -11.46 10.94 -2.93
C ARG A 70 -10.96 10.45 -4.30
N ALA A 71 -11.06 9.15 -4.59
CA ALA A 71 -10.62 8.56 -5.86
C ALA A 71 -11.47 8.99 -7.06
N SER A 72 -12.68 9.53 -6.82
CA SER A 72 -13.58 10.05 -7.86
C SER A 72 -13.53 11.57 -7.98
N LEU A 73 -12.68 12.25 -7.20
CA LEU A 73 -12.51 13.69 -7.34
C LEU A 73 -11.88 14.01 -8.69
N ASN A 74 -12.45 15.00 -9.38
CA ASN A 74 -11.95 15.49 -10.66
C ASN A 74 -10.72 16.39 -10.43
N THR A 75 -9.66 15.88 -9.81
CA THR A 75 -8.39 16.61 -9.64
C THR A 75 -7.36 16.06 -10.61
N GLN A 76 -6.28 16.83 -10.88
CA GLN A 76 -5.20 16.35 -11.74
C GLN A 76 -4.52 15.12 -11.14
N ASP A 77 -4.30 15.13 -9.83
CA ASP A 77 -3.78 14.01 -9.05
C ASP A 77 -4.71 13.77 -7.84
N PRO A 78 -5.65 12.82 -7.92
CA PRO A 78 -6.52 12.49 -6.80
C PRO A 78 -5.73 11.96 -5.60
N PRO A 79 -6.16 12.24 -4.35
CA PRO A 79 -5.48 11.76 -3.16
C PRO A 79 -5.30 10.24 -3.17
N MET A 80 -4.16 9.74 -2.69
CA MET A 80 -3.84 8.31 -2.57
C MET A 80 -3.69 7.55 -3.91
N THR A 81 -3.62 8.24 -5.05
CA THR A 81 -3.56 7.59 -6.37
C THR A 81 -2.30 6.73 -6.54
N SER A 82 -1.19 7.13 -5.94
CA SER A 82 0.09 6.40 -6.02
C SER A 82 0.01 4.97 -5.43
N PHE A 83 -0.93 4.72 -4.51
CA PHE A 83 -1.13 3.39 -3.93
C PHE A 83 -1.96 2.44 -4.81
N GLY A 84 -2.70 2.96 -5.80
CA GLY A 84 -3.56 2.14 -6.66
C GLY A 84 -2.81 0.97 -7.35
N PRO A 85 -1.66 1.21 -8.01
CA PRO A 85 -0.83 0.14 -8.57
C PRO A 85 -0.28 -0.83 -7.51
N VAL A 86 0.09 -0.33 -6.33
CA VAL A 86 0.64 -1.13 -5.22
C VAL A 86 -0.41 -2.11 -4.70
N PHE A 87 -1.64 -1.65 -4.45
CA PHE A 87 -2.73 -2.51 -4.00
C PHE A 87 -3.06 -3.60 -5.01
N ARG A 88 -3.08 -3.29 -6.31
CA ARG A 88 -3.27 -4.32 -7.36
C ARG A 88 -2.15 -5.36 -7.38
N ALA A 89 -0.92 -4.94 -7.14
CA ALA A 89 0.22 -5.85 -7.06
C ALA A 89 0.12 -6.75 -5.82
N LEU A 90 -0.26 -6.19 -4.67
CA LEU A 90 -0.46 -6.92 -3.42
C LEU A 90 -1.63 -7.89 -3.49
N GLU A 91 -2.76 -7.49 -4.08
CA GLU A 91 -3.92 -8.37 -4.30
C GLU A 91 -3.48 -9.64 -5.04
N ARG A 92 -2.73 -9.48 -6.14
CA ARG A 92 -2.12 -10.60 -6.89
C ARG A 92 -1.15 -11.45 -6.05
N LEU A 93 -0.41 -10.86 -5.11
CA LEU A 93 0.60 -11.55 -4.28
C LEU A 93 0.04 -12.18 -3.00
N SER A 94 -1.14 -11.74 -2.55
CA SER A 94 -1.79 -12.10 -1.29
C SER A 94 -2.61 -13.39 -1.36
N GLU A 95 -2.98 -13.83 -2.57
CA GLU A 95 -3.69 -15.09 -2.75
C GLU A 95 -2.85 -16.24 -2.19
N LYS A 96 -3.42 -17.02 -1.25
CA LYS A 96 -2.82 -18.26 -0.76
C LYS A 96 -2.82 -19.28 -1.90
N GLN A 97 -1.76 -19.26 -2.69
CA GLN A 97 -1.67 -20.03 -3.90
C GLN A 97 -1.00 -21.38 -3.61
N ALA A 98 -1.70 -22.47 -3.97
CA ALA A 98 -1.11 -23.80 -3.98
C ALA A 98 0.07 -23.83 -4.99
N PRO A 99 0.99 -24.80 -4.89
CA PRO A 99 2.09 -24.94 -5.86
C PRO A 99 1.60 -24.78 -7.30
N TRP A 100 2.37 -24.08 -8.13
CA TRP A 100 2.10 -23.84 -9.56
C TRP A 100 0.98 -22.85 -9.92
N HIS A 101 0.28 -22.27 -8.94
CA HIS A 101 -0.79 -21.31 -9.22
C HIS A 101 -0.28 -19.94 -9.69
N PHE A 102 0.93 -19.54 -9.30
CA PHE A 102 1.41 -18.17 -9.52
C PHE A 102 1.56 -17.79 -11.00
N TYR A 103 2.01 -18.76 -11.80
CA TYR A 103 2.12 -18.59 -13.25
C TYR A 103 0.98 -19.28 -14.02
N GLY A 104 0.08 -19.98 -13.32
CA GLY A 104 -1.00 -20.73 -13.95
C GLY A 104 -0.50 -21.79 -14.95
N THR A 105 0.67 -22.37 -14.68
CA THR A 105 1.40 -23.23 -15.63
C THR A 105 0.62 -24.48 -16.02
N PHE A 106 -0.22 -24.97 -15.12
CA PHE A 106 -1.03 -26.18 -15.31
C PHE A 106 -2.52 -25.86 -15.31
N ARG A 107 -3.29 -26.65 -16.06
CA ARG A 107 -4.75 -26.65 -15.92
C ARG A 107 -5.12 -27.15 -14.52
N SER A 108 -6.16 -26.55 -13.94
CA SER A 108 -6.66 -26.94 -12.61
C SER A 108 -6.86 -28.46 -12.52
N GLY A 109 -6.33 -29.08 -11.46
CA GLY A 109 -6.43 -30.52 -11.22
C GLY A 109 -5.46 -31.40 -12.02
N HIS A 110 -4.57 -30.81 -12.83
CA HIS A 110 -3.50 -31.51 -13.55
C HIS A 110 -2.11 -31.05 -13.10
N GLN A 111 -2.03 -30.49 -11.89
CA GLN A 111 -0.77 -30.05 -11.30
C GLN A 111 -0.02 -31.28 -10.79
N PRO A 112 1.30 -31.35 -10.99
CA PRO A 112 2.08 -32.47 -10.49
C PRO A 112 2.02 -32.53 -8.96
N ASP A 113 1.78 -33.72 -8.44
CA ASP A 113 1.62 -33.98 -7.00
C ASP A 113 2.95 -34.37 -6.33
N ALA A 114 2.92 -34.69 -5.03
CA ALA A 114 4.13 -35.05 -4.29
C ALA A 114 4.82 -36.32 -4.83
N SER A 115 4.06 -37.25 -5.43
CA SER A 115 4.61 -38.44 -6.09
C SER A 115 5.32 -38.06 -7.39
N ASP A 116 4.75 -37.13 -8.16
CA ASP A 116 5.36 -36.61 -9.38
C ASP A 116 6.65 -35.85 -9.08
N MET A 117 6.71 -35.08 -7.97
CA MET A 117 7.92 -34.37 -7.54
C MET A 117 9.08 -35.32 -7.22
N GLY A 118 8.79 -36.49 -6.64
CA GLY A 118 9.80 -37.51 -6.34
C GLY A 118 10.41 -38.15 -7.58
N MET A 119 9.67 -38.16 -8.70
CA MET A 119 10.10 -38.74 -9.97
C MET A 119 10.69 -37.72 -10.94
N ALA A 120 10.47 -36.42 -10.70
CA ALA A 120 10.95 -35.33 -11.54
C ALA A 120 11.63 -34.23 -10.70
N PRO A 121 12.92 -34.41 -10.34
CA PRO A 121 13.68 -33.45 -9.50
C PRO A 121 13.70 -32.02 -10.07
N LEU A 122 13.60 -31.89 -11.40
CA LEU A 122 13.53 -30.60 -12.08
C LEU A 122 12.28 -29.78 -11.70
N LEU A 123 11.16 -30.45 -11.40
CA LEU A 123 9.93 -29.78 -10.97
C LEU A 123 10.08 -29.20 -9.55
N GLN A 124 10.81 -29.89 -8.68
CA GLN A 124 11.16 -29.37 -7.35
C GLN A 124 11.98 -28.08 -7.45
N HIS A 125 12.99 -28.06 -8.33
CA HIS A 125 13.78 -26.84 -8.58
C HIS A 125 12.95 -25.70 -9.17
N ALA A 126 11.94 -26.00 -10.00
CA ALA A 126 11.05 -24.99 -10.53
C ALA A 126 10.18 -24.34 -9.42
N LEU A 127 9.69 -25.12 -8.45
CA LEU A 127 8.96 -24.59 -7.29
C LEU A 127 9.87 -23.78 -6.35
N GLU A 128 11.10 -24.25 -6.13
CA GLU A 128 12.10 -23.50 -5.35
C GLU A 128 12.43 -22.15 -6.02
N LEU A 129 12.55 -22.13 -7.35
CA LEU A 129 12.76 -20.91 -8.12
C LEU A 129 11.54 -19.97 -8.05
N GLU A 130 10.33 -20.50 -8.18
CA GLU A 130 9.10 -19.74 -8.02
C GLU A 130 9.04 -19.05 -6.65
N ASP A 131 9.37 -19.78 -5.57
CA ASP A 131 9.38 -19.23 -4.22
C ASP A 131 10.43 -18.11 -4.04
N ILE A 132 11.64 -18.30 -4.58
CA ILE A 132 12.70 -17.27 -4.61
C ILE A 132 12.22 -16.01 -5.30
N VAL A 133 11.69 -16.15 -6.52
CA VAL A 133 11.26 -15.01 -7.34
C VAL A 133 10.06 -14.32 -6.68
N ARG A 134 9.12 -15.07 -6.09
CA ARG A 134 7.98 -14.51 -5.36
C ARG A 134 8.42 -13.66 -4.17
N GLY A 135 9.44 -14.11 -3.42
CA GLY A 135 10.06 -13.33 -2.35
C GLY A 135 10.58 -11.99 -2.86
N VAL A 136 11.42 -12.01 -3.89
CA VAL A 136 11.99 -10.78 -4.48
C VAL A 136 10.90 -9.84 -5.03
N VAL A 137 9.87 -10.39 -5.68
CA VAL A 137 8.75 -9.57 -6.17
C VAL A 137 8.01 -8.88 -5.03
N ARG A 138 7.81 -9.56 -3.88
CA ARG A 138 7.21 -8.94 -2.70
C ARG A 138 8.07 -7.79 -2.18
N ASP A 139 9.38 -8.00 -2.06
CA ASP A 139 10.34 -6.97 -1.61
C ASP A 139 10.30 -5.73 -2.52
N VAL A 140 10.20 -5.92 -3.84
CA VAL A 140 10.08 -4.81 -4.79
C VAL A 140 8.74 -4.07 -4.68
N VAL A 141 7.64 -4.80 -4.44
CA VAL A 141 6.32 -4.19 -4.22
C VAL A 141 6.28 -3.41 -2.91
N VAL A 142 6.99 -3.86 -1.89
CA VAL A 142 7.20 -3.12 -0.63
C VAL A 142 7.90 -1.79 -0.90
N LEU A 143 9.00 -1.76 -1.65
CA LEU A 143 9.64 -0.49 -2.02
C LEU A 143 8.71 0.45 -2.80
N ALA A 144 7.88 -0.10 -3.69
CA ALA A 144 6.89 0.69 -4.41
C ALA A 144 5.83 1.29 -3.47
N ALA A 145 5.45 0.57 -2.41
CA ALA A 145 4.56 1.07 -1.38
C ALA A 145 5.17 2.24 -0.59
N GLU A 146 6.46 2.16 -0.27
CA GLU A 146 7.18 3.23 0.43
C GLU A 146 7.33 4.48 -0.45
N GLU A 147 7.62 4.29 -1.73
CA GLU A 147 7.65 5.39 -2.69
C GLU A 147 6.28 6.05 -2.82
N ALA A 148 5.19 5.26 -2.86
CA ALA A 148 3.83 5.77 -2.83
C ALA A 148 3.54 6.53 -1.52
N ALA A 149 3.95 6.00 -0.37
CA ALA A 149 3.78 6.68 0.92
C ALA A 149 4.54 8.02 0.98
N SER A 150 5.73 8.07 0.39
CA SER A 150 6.51 9.31 0.30
C SER A 150 5.82 10.34 -0.60
N LYS A 151 5.32 9.93 -1.77
CA LYS A 151 4.57 10.81 -2.70
C LYS A 151 3.27 11.34 -2.09
N GLU A 152 2.59 10.51 -1.31
CA GLU A 152 1.29 10.82 -0.71
C GLU A 152 1.42 11.30 0.75
N ALA A 153 2.63 11.62 1.22
CA ALA A 153 2.92 11.89 2.63
C ALA A 153 2.00 12.96 3.25
N LYS A 154 1.73 14.02 2.50
CA LYS A 154 0.82 15.11 2.90
C LYS A 154 -0.59 14.59 3.20
N TRP A 155 -1.11 13.75 2.32
CA TRP A 155 -2.44 13.19 2.45
C TRP A 155 -2.51 12.17 3.58
N LEU A 156 -1.46 11.36 3.78
CA LEU A 156 -1.35 10.44 4.92
C LEU A 156 -1.35 11.17 6.26
N GLU A 157 -0.60 12.27 6.37
CA GLU A 157 -0.56 13.10 7.58
C GLU A 157 -1.94 13.72 7.90
N LEU A 158 -2.62 14.24 6.87
CA LEU A 158 -3.93 14.87 7.00
C LEU A 158 -5.05 13.87 7.31
N SER A 159 -4.87 12.58 7.01
CA SER A 159 -5.88 11.54 7.20
C SER A 159 -5.62 10.62 8.39
N GLU A 160 -4.47 10.75 9.06
CA GLU A 160 -4.01 9.85 10.15
C GLU A 160 -5.03 9.70 11.30
N HIS A 161 -5.77 10.77 11.63
CA HIS A 161 -6.73 10.79 12.73
C HIS A 161 -8.11 10.25 12.38
N LEU A 162 -8.32 9.86 11.12
CA LEU A 162 -9.59 9.30 10.67
C LEU A 162 -9.69 7.85 11.12
N ASP A 163 -10.90 7.44 11.55
CA ASP A 163 -11.20 6.03 11.82
C ASP A 163 -10.90 5.15 10.58
N GLU A 164 -10.64 3.87 10.81
CA GLU A 164 -10.23 2.87 9.81
C GLU A 164 -11.15 2.81 8.57
N ASP A 165 -10.86 3.65 7.58
CA ASP A 165 -11.32 3.45 6.20
C ASP A 165 -10.63 2.21 5.61
N ASP A 166 -11.27 1.54 4.65
CA ASP A 166 -10.75 0.33 4.01
C ASP A 166 -9.36 0.54 3.40
N GLN A 167 -9.05 1.77 2.94
CA GLN A 167 -7.69 2.10 2.49
C GLN A 167 -6.69 2.27 3.64
N HIS A 168 -7.08 2.80 4.80
CA HIS A 168 -6.20 2.83 5.97
C HIS A 168 -5.87 1.41 6.45
N ARG A 169 -6.86 0.51 6.43
CA ARG A 169 -6.63 -0.92 6.68
C ARG A 169 -5.71 -1.54 5.64
N ALA A 170 -5.93 -1.29 4.36
CA ALA A 170 -5.08 -1.79 3.29
C ALA A 170 -3.63 -1.30 3.45
N LEU A 171 -3.44 -0.01 3.78
CA LEU A 171 -2.13 0.57 4.09
C LEU A 171 -1.49 -0.10 5.30
N GLN A 172 -2.23 -0.26 6.40
CA GLN A 172 -1.74 -0.95 7.60
C GLN A 172 -1.36 -2.40 7.31
N GLU A 173 -2.10 -3.10 6.47
CA GLU A 173 -1.74 -4.45 6.02
C GLU A 173 -0.48 -4.45 5.15
N VAL A 174 -0.30 -3.45 4.29
CA VAL A 174 0.98 -3.27 3.57
C VAL A 174 2.10 -3.05 4.58
N PHE A 175 1.94 -2.12 5.53
CA PHE A 175 2.91 -1.86 6.59
C PHE A 175 3.16 -3.10 7.45
N ARG A 176 2.14 -3.90 7.78
CA ARG A 176 2.29 -5.15 8.53
C ARG A 176 3.11 -6.17 7.75
N LEU A 177 2.82 -6.37 6.46
CA LEU A 177 3.59 -7.23 5.58
C LEU A 177 5.05 -6.76 5.43
N MET A 178 5.30 -5.44 5.50
CA MET A 178 6.66 -4.88 5.56
C MET A 178 7.40 -5.27 6.84
N HIS A 179 6.73 -5.28 8.00
CA HIS A 179 7.35 -5.64 9.28
C HIS A 179 7.43 -7.16 9.52
N GLU A 180 6.57 -7.97 8.88
CA GLU A 180 6.64 -9.43 8.98
C GLU A 180 7.81 -10.03 8.17
N GLY A 181 8.39 -9.27 7.22
CA GLY A 181 9.66 -9.59 6.59
C GLY A 181 10.88 -9.46 7.54
N ASP A 182 10.73 -8.69 8.63
CA ASP A 182 11.79 -8.39 9.61
C ASP A 182 11.82 -9.35 10.82
N HIS A 183 10.98 -10.40 10.85
CA HIS A 183 11.00 -11.37 11.93
C HIS A 183 12.14 -12.40 11.80
N GLU A 184 13.37 -11.88 11.80
CA GLU A 184 14.47 -12.44 12.57
C GLU A 184 15.42 -11.34 13.12
N THR A 185 14.93 -10.18 13.60
CA THR A 185 15.65 -9.43 14.64
C THR A 185 14.75 -8.44 15.41
N ASP A 186 15.11 -8.22 16.68
CA ASP A 186 14.34 -7.55 17.73
C ASP A 186 13.78 -6.15 17.43
N LEU A 187 12.57 -5.95 17.96
CA LEU A 187 11.96 -4.72 18.51
C LEU A 187 12.83 -3.44 18.54
N GLN A 188 12.50 -2.48 17.68
CA GLN A 188 12.25 -1.08 18.07
C GLN A 188 11.72 -0.26 16.89
N ALA A 189 10.60 0.44 17.09
CA ALA A 189 10.08 1.43 16.14
C ALA A 189 11.08 2.57 15.94
N PRO A 190 11.12 3.21 14.75
CA PRO A 190 11.25 4.66 14.77
C PRO A 190 10.44 5.43 13.72
N HIS A 191 10.12 6.63 14.19
CA HIS A 191 9.63 7.81 13.51
C HIS A 191 10.55 8.34 12.39
N SER A 192 9.92 8.93 11.38
CA SER A 192 10.38 10.06 10.55
C SER A 192 11.83 10.03 10.03
N GLY A 193 12.05 9.53 8.81
CA GLY A 193 13.37 9.54 8.16
C GLY A 193 13.34 9.38 6.64
N GLN A 194 12.73 10.33 5.93
CA GLN A 194 12.25 10.19 4.54
C GLN A 194 13.27 10.08 3.39
N ILE A 195 14.58 9.88 3.63
CA ILE A 195 15.55 9.65 2.52
C ILE A 195 16.62 8.60 2.88
N GLY A 196 17.04 8.52 4.15
CA GLY A 196 17.99 7.51 4.61
C GLY A 196 17.40 6.10 4.66
N ASP A 197 16.11 5.99 4.95
CA ASP A 197 15.41 4.72 5.11
C ASP A 197 15.23 3.98 3.77
N LEU A 198 14.81 4.68 2.72
CA LEU A 198 14.64 4.09 1.38
C LEU A 198 15.97 3.61 0.77
N ALA A 199 17.07 4.33 1.03
CA ALA A 199 18.40 3.93 0.57
C ALA A 199 18.88 2.65 1.29
N ALA A 200 18.62 2.52 2.59
CA ALA A 200 18.92 1.32 3.35
C ALA A 200 18.08 0.12 2.87
N LYS A 201 16.77 0.31 2.71
CA LYS A 201 15.85 -0.73 2.24
C LYS A 201 16.09 -1.15 0.81
N SER A 202 16.43 -0.22 -0.09
CA SER A 202 16.87 -0.58 -1.45
C SER A 202 18.19 -1.39 -1.45
N ALA A 203 19.09 -1.15 -0.50
CA ALA A 203 20.28 -1.98 -0.32
C ALA A 203 19.95 -3.38 0.21
N GLU A 204 18.94 -3.51 1.07
CA GLU A 204 18.40 -4.77 1.56
C GLU A 204 17.72 -5.57 0.44
N VAL A 205 16.86 -4.95 -0.36
CA VAL A 205 16.31 -5.60 -1.57
C VAL A 205 17.44 -5.98 -2.53
N GLY A 206 18.49 -5.16 -2.65
CA GLY A 206 19.71 -5.52 -3.35
C GLY A 206 20.42 -6.75 -2.76
N ALA A 207 20.35 -6.96 -1.45
CA ALA A 207 20.87 -8.15 -0.78
C ALA A 207 19.96 -9.37 -1.01
N SER A 208 18.63 -9.21 -0.96
CA SER A 208 17.65 -10.23 -1.36
C SER A 208 17.87 -10.67 -2.80
N LEU A 209 18.11 -9.72 -3.72
CA LEU A 209 18.39 -10.00 -5.12
C LEU A 209 19.70 -10.78 -5.28
N ARG A 210 20.78 -10.37 -4.60
CA ARG A 210 22.04 -11.14 -4.58
C ARG A 210 21.88 -12.54 -3.99
N LYS A 211 21.06 -12.69 -2.94
CA LYS A 211 20.74 -13.99 -2.34
C LYS A 211 19.93 -14.85 -3.32
N ALA A 212 18.98 -14.25 -4.03
CA ALA A 212 18.22 -14.89 -5.10
C ALA A 212 19.14 -15.32 -6.24
N GLU A 213 20.03 -14.46 -6.73
CA GLU A 213 21.06 -14.78 -7.73
C GLU A 213 21.93 -15.96 -7.28
N ALA A 214 22.40 -15.96 -6.03
CA ALA A 214 23.20 -17.06 -5.48
C ALA A 214 22.41 -18.38 -5.36
N ARG A 215 21.09 -18.31 -5.10
CA ARG A 215 20.21 -19.50 -5.10
C ARG A 215 19.93 -19.99 -6.52
N ILE A 216 19.66 -19.08 -7.46
CA ILE A 216 19.50 -19.38 -8.89
C ILE A 216 20.77 -20.01 -9.45
N ALA A 217 21.95 -19.49 -9.10
CA ALA A 217 23.23 -20.07 -9.51
C ALA A 217 23.44 -21.49 -8.98
N ARG A 218 23.01 -21.78 -7.75
CA ARG A 218 23.04 -23.15 -7.20
C ARG A 218 22.09 -24.09 -7.92
N ILE A 219 20.87 -23.64 -8.21
CA ILE A 219 19.92 -24.42 -9.01
C ILE A 219 20.52 -24.68 -10.40
N ARG A 220 21.10 -23.66 -11.03
CA ARG A 220 21.79 -23.81 -12.32
C ARG A 220 22.90 -24.87 -12.28
N LEU A 221 23.75 -24.86 -11.25
CA LEU A 221 24.79 -25.88 -11.09
C LEU A 221 24.18 -27.28 -10.93
N ALA A 222 23.13 -27.42 -10.10
CA ALA A 222 22.41 -28.68 -9.95
C ALA A 222 21.78 -29.17 -11.27
N LEU A 223 21.28 -28.26 -12.11
CA LEU A 223 20.77 -28.57 -13.45
C LEU A 223 21.88 -29.00 -14.41
N GLU A 224 23.06 -28.39 -14.34
CA GLU A 224 24.22 -28.74 -15.16
C GLU A 224 24.85 -30.08 -14.75
N GLU A 225 24.75 -30.46 -13.46
CA GLU A 225 25.21 -31.75 -12.92
C GLU A 225 24.27 -32.93 -13.21
N HIS A 226 23.03 -32.68 -13.66
CA HIS A 226 22.10 -33.67 -14.17
C HIS A 226 22.09 -33.68 -15.71
N PRO A 227 23.05 -34.34 -16.39
CA PRO A 227 22.98 -34.49 -17.83
C PRO A 227 21.72 -35.26 -18.20
N SER A 228 21.03 -34.81 -19.25
CA SER A 228 19.92 -35.54 -19.88
C SER A 228 20.27 -37.03 -20.00
N PRO A 229 19.36 -37.98 -19.66
CA PRO A 229 19.52 -39.33 -20.17
C PRO A 229 19.48 -39.22 -21.70
N ASP A 230 20.57 -39.62 -22.34
CA ASP A 230 20.88 -39.41 -23.75
C ASP A 230 19.72 -39.68 -24.73
N SER A 231 19.74 -38.94 -25.85
CA SER A 231 19.07 -39.27 -27.10
C SER A 231 19.51 -40.62 -27.68
#